data_AF-A0A849S1K5-F1
#
_entry.id   AF-A0A849S1K5-F1
#
_cell.length_a   1.000
_cell.length_b   1.000
_cell.length_c   1.000
_cell.angle_alpha   90.00
_cell.angle_beta   90.00
_cell.angle_gamma   90.00
#
_symmetry.space_group_name_H-M   'P 1'
#
loop_
_entity.id
_entity.type
_entity.pdbx_description
1 polymer ?
#
loop_
_entity_poly.entity_id
_entity_poly.type
_entity_poly.pdbx_seq_one_letter_code
_entity_poly.pdbx_strand_id
1 'polypeptide(L)'
;MILSEDSIANHIPYYLTEDAKQGLLKELSDFPEKINYYTTRYPNDILQGDGMAGLQIINFDSGERKFTKGILLSNSCDMDTGNYRDLPIKMTFAPLIKIDKYTDLLIKKGIDKDKIDGKIRSIKEQKVTHIFFLPQK
;
A
#
# COMPACT_ATOMS: atom_id res chain seq x y z
N MET A 1 3.07 7.79 19.65
CA MET A 1 3.53 9.12 19.21
C MET A 1 2.30 9.84 18.68
N ILE A 2 1.90 10.94 19.31
CA ILE A 2 0.80 11.77 18.81
C ILE A 2 1.48 12.82 17.93
N LEU A 3 1.24 12.77 16.63
CA LEU A 3 1.67 13.81 15.70
C LEU A 3 0.75 15.01 15.92
N SER A 4 1.24 16.10 16.50
CA SER A 4 0.54 17.39 16.54
C SER A 4 0.98 18.25 15.35
N GLU A 5 0.14 19.20 14.92
CA GLU A 5 0.49 20.17 13.86
C GLU A 5 1.83 20.88 14.16
N ASP A 6 2.03 21.32 15.40
CA ASP A 6 3.27 21.94 15.86
C ASP A 6 4.49 21.00 15.74
N SER A 7 4.30 19.70 15.99
CA SER A 7 5.38 18.72 15.83
C SER A 7 5.73 18.51 14.36
N ILE A 8 4.73 18.51 13.46
CA ILE A 8 4.92 18.33 12.02
C ILE A 8 5.64 19.54 11.42
N ALA A 9 5.24 20.76 11.79
CA ALA A 9 5.83 21.99 11.26
C ALA A 9 7.36 22.05 11.45
N ASN A 10 7.85 21.58 12.60
CA ASN A 10 9.29 21.55 12.91
C ASN A 10 10.08 20.49 12.12
N HIS A 11 9.40 19.56 11.45
CA HIS A 11 10.00 18.50 10.62
C HIS A 11 9.85 18.76 9.12
N ILE A 12 9.26 19.88 8.72
CA ILE A 12 9.14 20.25 7.31
C ILE A 12 10.51 20.66 6.75
N PRO A 13 10.91 20.19 5.55
CA PRO A 13 12.20 20.54 4.98
C PRO A 13 12.38 22.05 4.77
N TYR A 14 13.51 22.59 5.24
CA TYR A 14 13.79 24.03 5.21
C TYR A 14 13.91 24.62 3.81
N TYR A 15 14.21 23.79 2.80
CA TYR A 15 14.37 24.18 1.40
C TYR A 15 13.05 24.44 0.67
N LEU A 16 11.90 24.16 1.29
CA LEU A 16 10.60 24.46 0.71
C LEU A 16 10.30 25.96 0.75
N THR A 17 9.65 26.47 -0.30
CA THR A 17 9.09 27.82 -0.30
C THR A 17 7.98 27.93 0.75
N GLU A 18 7.69 29.15 1.22
CA GLU A 18 6.65 29.35 2.24
C GLU A 18 5.29 28.82 1.77
N ASP A 19 4.91 29.09 0.51
CA ASP A 19 3.68 28.56 -0.09
C ASP A 19 3.64 27.02 -0.08
N ALA A 20 4.76 26.36 -0.38
CA ALA A 20 4.85 24.90 -0.36
C ALA A 20 4.74 24.34 1.07
N LYS A 21 5.31 25.02 2.07
CA LYS A 21 5.19 24.64 3.49
C LYS A 21 3.73 24.74 3.95
N GLN A 22 3.06 25.86 3.66
CA GLN A 22 1.67 26.08 4.03
C GLN A 22 0.74 25.07 3.36
N GLY A 23 0.96 24.80 2.07
CA GLY A 23 0.22 23.76 1.34
C GLY A 23 0.39 22.38 1.96
N LEU A 24 1.63 22.00 2.30
CA LEU A 24 1.91 20.71 2.92
C LEU A 24 1.27 20.57 4.31
N LEU A 25 1.37 21.59 5.17
CA LEU A 25 0.75 21.59 6.50
C LEU A 25 -0.77 21.42 6.41
N LYS A 26 -1.40 22.14 5.48
CA LYS A 26 -2.83 22.05 5.26
C LYS A 26 -3.27 20.64 4.87
N GLU A 27 -2.61 20.01 3.91
CA GLU A 27 -2.95 18.65 3.48
C GLU A 27 -2.67 17.61 4.59
N LEU A 28 -1.63 17.82 5.41
CA LEU A 28 -1.32 16.93 6.54
C LEU A 28 -2.32 17.07 7.69
N SER A 29 -2.96 18.23 7.89
CA SER A 29 -3.99 18.42 8.93
C SER A 29 -5.23 17.55 8.69
N ASP A 30 -5.49 17.19 7.44
CA ASP A 30 -6.59 16.32 7.02
C ASP A 30 -6.22 14.81 7.10
N PHE A 31 -4.95 14.46 7.39
CA PHE A 31 -4.50 13.08 7.54
C PHE A 31 -4.88 12.50 8.92
N PRO A 32 -5.35 11.24 9.01
CA PRO A 32 -5.53 10.26 7.93
C PRO A 32 -6.95 10.26 7.32
N GLU A 33 -7.84 11.15 7.72
CA GLU A 33 -9.28 11.02 7.43
C GLU A 33 -9.65 11.36 5.98
N LYS A 34 -9.04 12.39 5.39
CA LYS A 34 -9.36 12.85 4.03
C LYS A 34 -8.16 12.73 3.10
N ILE A 35 -7.80 11.49 2.77
CA ILE A 35 -6.66 11.21 1.89
C ILE A 35 -7.06 10.47 0.63
N ASN A 36 -6.43 10.87 -0.48
CA ASN A 36 -6.55 10.20 -1.76
C ASN A 36 -5.44 9.14 -1.89
N TYR A 37 -5.79 7.87 -1.70
CA TYR A 37 -4.86 6.74 -1.82
C TYR A 37 -4.45 6.43 -3.26
N TYR A 38 -5.23 6.90 -4.24
CA TYR A 38 -5.08 6.51 -5.64
C TYR A 38 -4.93 7.72 -6.54
N THR A 39 -4.09 7.58 -7.56
CA THR A 39 -3.87 8.60 -8.58
C THR A 39 -3.91 7.95 -9.97
N THR A 40 -4.25 8.74 -10.98
CA THR A 40 -4.19 8.35 -12.40
C THR A 40 -3.35 9.36 -13.20
N ARG A 41 -2.53 10.17 -12.52
CA ARG A 41 -1.74 11.24 -13.14
C ARG A 41 -0.60 10.75 -14.02
N TYR A 42 -0.14 9.52 -13.81
CA TYR A 42 1.01 8.92 -14.49
C TYR A 42 0.63 7.61 -15.19
N PRO A 43 -0.23 7.66 -16.22
CA PRO A 43 -0.80 6.44 -16.82
C PRO A 43 0.20 5.59 -17.60
N ASN A 44 1.35 6.16 -17.97
CA ASN A 44 2.37 5.50 -18.79
C ASN A 44 3.63 5.13 -18.01
N ASP A 45 3.72 5.54 -16.74
CA ASP A 45 4.87 5.26 -15.89
C ASP A 45 4.55 4.06 -15.00
N ILE A 46 5.59 3.29 -14.65
CA ILE A 46 5.49 2.24 -13.64
C ILE A 46 6.13 2.77 -12.36
N LEU A 47 5.31 3.06 -11.36
CA LEU A 47 5.71 3.67 -10.11
C LEU A 47 5.61 2.70 -8.93
N GLN A 48 6.40 2.96 -7.89
CA GLN A 48 6.25 2.29 -6.61
C GLN A 48 4.83 2.50 -6.09
N GLY A 49 4.15 1.42 -5.74
CA GLY A 49 2.77 1.46 -5.27
C GLY A 49 1.74 1.21 -6.37
N ASP A 50 2.14 1.07 -7.63
CA ASP A 50 1.19 0.79 -8.71
C ASP A 50 0.55 -0.58 -8.58
N GLY A 51 -0.76 -0.61 -8.86
CA GLY A 51 -1.54 -1.84 -8.94
C GLY A 51 -1.30 -2.54 -10.27
N MET A 52 -0.73 -3.75 -10.23
CA MET A 52 -0.50 -4.57 -11.40
C MET A 52 -1.36 -5.84 -11.37
N ALA A 53 -1.78 -6.29 -12.54
CA ALA A 53 -2.38 -7.60 -12.75
C ALA A 53 -1.43 -8.50 -13.51
N GLY A 54 -1.53 -9.82 -13.31
CA GLY A 54 -0.88 -10.79 -14.19
C GLY A 54 0.23 -11.62 -13.54
N LEU A 55 0.50 -11.47 -12.23
CA LEU A 55 1.35 -12.45 -11.56
C LEU A 55 0.60 -13.78 -11.42
N GLN A 56 1.19 -14.84 -11.93
CA GLN A 56 0.69 -16.19 -11.77
C GLN A 56 1.21 -16.80 -10.45
N ILE A 57 0.29 -17.12 -9.55
CA ILE A 57 0.58 -17.90 -8.34
C ILE A 57 0.30 -19.36 -8.66
N ILE A 58 1.21 -20.23 -8.23
CA ILE A 58 1.12 -21.67 -8.41
C ILE A 58 0.93 -22.31 -7.03
N ASN A 59 -0.12 -23.11 -6.89
CA ASN A 59 -0.23 -24.05 -5.78
C ASN A 59 0.64 -25.26 -6.10
N PHE A 60 1.71 -25.48 -5.34
CA PHE A 60 2.65 -26.57 -5.60
C PHE A 60 2.07 -27.95 -5.29
N ASP A 61 1.07 -28.06 -4.42
CA ASP A 61 0.44 -29.33 -4.08
C ASP A 61 -0.54 -29.80 -5.16
N SER A 62 -1.33 -28.87 -5.71
CA SER A 62 -2.37 -29.19 -6.71
C SER A 62 -1.96 -28.90 -8.15
N GLY A 63 -0.88 -28.15 -8.37
CA GLY A 63 -0.50 -27.62 -9.68
C GLY A 63 -1.42 -26.49 -10.19
N GLU A 64 -2.42 -26.07 -9.41
CA GLU A 64 -3.36 -25.03 -9.81
C GLU A 64 -2.64 -23.69 -10.02
N ARG A 65 -2.95 -23.04 -11.14
CA ARG A 65 -2.39 -21.73 -11.50
C ARG A 65 -3.49 -20.67 -11.46
N LYS A 66 -3.23 -19.57 -10.76
CA LYS A 66 -4.15 -18.43 -10.67
C LYS A 66 -3.43 -17.13 -10.93
N PHE A 67 -4.04 -16.26 -11.73
CA PHE A 67 -3.57 -14.88 -11.84
C PHE A 67 -4.09 -14.06 -10.68
N THR A 68 -3.22 -13.24 -10.10
CA THR A 68 -3.58 -12.31 -9.04
C THR A 68 -3.28 -10.87 -9.45
N LYS A 69 -3.96 -9.96 -8.76
CA LYS A 69 -3.57 -8.55 -8.71
C LYS A 69 -2.62 -8.35 -7.53
N GLY A 70 -1.81 -7.31 -7.60
CA GLY A 70 -0.83 -6.97 -6.57
C GLY A 70 -0.38 -5.53 -6.67
N ILE A 71 0.41 -5.11 -5.71
CA ILE A 71 1.13 -3.84 -5.70
C ILE A 71 2.58 -4.11 -6.04
N LEU A 72 3.17 -3.25 -6.85
CA LEU A 72 4.60 -3.23 -7.10
C LEU A 72 5.34 -2.45 -5.99
N LEU A 73 6.29 -3.09 -5.33
CA LEU A 73 7.10 -2.51 -4.26
C LEU A 73 8.58 -2.55 -4.64
N SER A 74 9.03 -1.48 -5.28
CA SER A 74 10.43 -1.16 -5.57
C SER A 74 10.51 0.33 -5.89
N ASN A 75 11.64 0.97 -5.62
CA ASN A 75 11.79 2.41 -5.82
C ASN A 75 11.58 2.77 -7.30
N SER A 76 10.73 3.75 -7.59
CA SER A 76 10.41 4.16 -8.97
C SER A 76 11.65 4.51 -9.80
N CYS A 77 12.61 5.24 -9.20
CA CYS A 77 13.87 5.57 -9.87
C CYS A 77 14.72 4.33 -10.14
N ASP A 78 14.70 3.36 -9.23
CA ASP A 78 15.41 2.09 -9.41
C ASP A 78 14.76 1.26 -10.53
N MET A 79 13.46 1.38 -10.76
CA MET A 79 12.72 0.66 -11.81
C MET A 79 12.81 1.32 -13.20
N ASP A 80 13.39 2.51 -13.31
CA ASP A 80 13.43 3.25 -14.57
C ASP A 80 14.13 2.44 -15.68
N THR A 81 13.42 2.22 -16.79
CA THR A 81 13.93 1.49 -17.96
C THR A 81 15.15 2.15 -18.61
N GLY A 82 15.38 3.45 -18.38
CA GLY A 82 16.54 4.18 -18.87
C GLY A 82 17.86 3.87 -18.13
N ASN A 83 17.81 3.25 -16.95
CA ASN A 83 19.03 2.94 -16.21
C ASN A 83 19.81 1.78 -16.88
N TYR A 84 21.11 1.98 -17.08
CA TYR A 84 22.02 0.91 -17.50
C TYR A 84 22.09 -0.17 -16.42
N ARG A 85 22.00 -1.44 -16.82
CA ARG A 85 22.12 -2.59 -15.91
C ARG A 85 22.76 -3.77 -16.62
N ASP A 86 23.71 -4.41 -15.94
CA ASP A 86 24.28 -5.69 -16.40
C ASP A 86 23.32 -6.87 -16.14
N LEU A 87 22.40 -6.72 -15.17
CA LEU A 87 21.44 -7.74 -14.78
C LEU A 87 20.01 -7.18 -14.70
N PRO A 88 18.97 -8.01 -14.92
CA PRO A 88 17.58 -7.59 -14.73
C PRO A 88 17.29 -7.16 -13.30
N ILE A 89 16.39 -6.17 -13.16
CA ILE A 89 15.92 -5.73 -11.85
C ILE A 89 15.05 -6.79 -11.17
N LYS A 90 15.19 -6.90 -9.85
CA LYS A 90 14.31 -7.68 -8.99
C LYS A 90 13.33 -6.73 -8.31
N MET A 91 12.04 -7.00 -8.48
CA MET A 91 10.97 -6.20 -7.88
C MET A 91 10.15 -7.06 -6.93
N THR A 92 9.64 -6.46 -5.87
CA THR A 92 8.69 -7.15 -4.98
C THR A 92 7.29 -6.94 -5.50
N PHE A 93 6.57 -8.03 -5.72
CA PHE A 93 5.14 -8.01 -6.00
C PHE A 93 4.38 -8.46 -4.74
N ALA A 94 3.58 -7.58 -4.17
CA ALA A 94 2.76 -7.86 -3.00
C ALA A 94 1.32 -8.17 -3.44
N PRO A 95 0.82 -9.41 -3.29
CA PRO A 95 -0.53 -9.78 -3.73
C PRO A 95 -1.63 -8.99 -3.01
N LEU A 96 -2.66 -8.60 -3.76
CA LEU A 96 -3.88 -8.00 -3.22
C LEU A 96 -4.91 -9.07 -2.90
N ILE A 97 -5.35 -9.11 -1.65
CA ILE A 97 -6.34 -10.06 -1.17
C ILE A 97 -7.59 -9.30 -0.78
N LYS A 98 -8.75 -9.73 -1.31
CA LYS A 98 -10.05 -9.18 -0.90
C LYS A 98 -10.29 -9.50 0.58
N ILE A 99 -10.73 -8.50 1.35
CA ILE A 99 -10.96 -8.66 2.79
C ILE A 99 -11.96 -9.79 3.08
N ASP A 100 -13.01 -9.92 2.27
CA ASP A 100 -14.02 -10.99 2.42
C ASP A 100 -13.41 -12.39 2.24
N LYS A 101 -12.45 -12.55 1.32
CA LYS A 101 -11.76 -13.83 1.14
C LYS A 101 -10.86 -14.19 2.32
N TYR A 102 -10.25 -13.18 2.94
CA TYR A 102 -9.50 -13.38 4.17
C TYR A 102 -10.45 -13.74 5.33
N THR A 103 -11.58 -13.05 5.46
CA THR A 103 -12.64 -13.37 6.43
C THR A 103 -13.15 -14.80 6.26
N ASP A 104 -13.49 -15.21 5.04
CA ASP A 104 -13.93 -16.58 4.71
C ASP A 104 -12.91 -17.63 5.16
N LEU A 105 -11.61 -17.34 4.97
CA LEU A 105 -10.53 -18.24 5.37
C LEU A 105 -10.48 -18.39 6.91
N LEU A 106 -10.63 -17.30 7.65
CA LEU A 106 -10.63 -17.31 9.12
C LEU A 106 -11.85 -18.08 9.67
N ILE A 107 -13.03 -17.87 9.07
CA ILE A 107 -14.26 -18.61 9.42
C ILE A 107 -14.05 -20.12 9.19
N LYS A 108 -13.51 -20.51 8.03
CA LYS A 108 -13.21 -21.92 7.72
C LYS A 108 -12.20 -22.55 8.69
N LYS A 109 -11.35 -21.75 9.33
CA LYS A 109 -10.43 -22.19 10.38
C LYS A 109 -11.06 -22.24 11.78
N GLY A 110 -12.37 -21.97 11.90
CA GLY A 110 -13.10 -22.02 13.16
C GLY A 110 -12.81 -20.85 14.10
N ILE A 111 -12.34 -19.72 13.56
CA ILE A 111 -12.12 -18.52 14.37
C ILE A 111 -13.46 -17.85 14.65
N ASP A 112 -13.67 -17.53 15.92
CA ASP A 112 -14.88 -16.84 16.40
C ASP A 112 -15.09 -15.47 15.71
N LYS A 113 -16.36 -15.12 15.48
CA LYS A 113 -16.75 -13.93 14.72
C LYS A 113 -16.26 -12.63 15.36
N ASP A 114 -16.37 -12.48 16.67
CA ASP A 114 -15.97 -11.24 17.35
C ASP A 114 -14.45 -11.03 17.27
N LYS A 115 -13.69 -12.14 17.29
CA LYS A 115 -12.23 -12.11 17.05
C LYS A 115 -11.89 -11.73 15.62
N ILE A 116 -12.66 -12.20 14.65
CA ILE A 116 -12.48 -11.81 13.25
C ILE A 116 -12.75 -10.32 13.10
N ASP A 117 -13.87 -9.81 13.60
CA ASP A 117 -14.24 -8.41 13.51
C ASP A 117 -13.18 -7.51 14.16
N GLY A 118 -12.66 -7.90 15.32
CA GLY A 118 -11.54 -7.23 15.98
C GLY A 118 -10.27 -7.19 15.11
N LYS A 119 -9.90 -8.33 14.47
CA LYS A 119 -8.75 -8.40 13.56
C LYS A 119 -8.93 -7.51 12.33
N ILE A 120 -10.10 -7.55 11.69
CA ILE A 120 -10.39 -6.72 10.51
C ILE A 120 -10.34 -5.23 10.87
N ARG A 121 -10.87 -4.84 12.03
CA ARG A 121 -10.75 -3.48 12.53
C ARG A 121 -9.29 -3.07 12.70
N SER A 122 -8.46 -3.90 13.36
CA SER A 122 -7.03 -3.61 13.51
C SER A 122 -6.27 -3.52 12.18
N ILE A 123 -6.66 -4.31 11.17
CA ILE A 123 -6.11 -4.21 9.81
C ILE A 123 -6.47 -2.87 9.18
N LYS A 124 -7.74 -2.48 9.21
CA LYS A 124 -8.21 -1.22 8.60
C LYS A 124 -7.62 0.02 9.28
N GLU A 125 -7.45 -0.03 10.60
CA GLU A 125 -6.81 1.01 11.40
C GLU A 125 -5.27 0.97 11.33
N GLN A 126 -4.68 0.10 10.50
CA GLN A 126 -3.23 -0.08 10.34
C GLN A 126 -2.49 -0.32 11.67
N LYS A 127 -3.15 -0.99 12.62
CA LYS A 127 -2.56 -1.41 13.91
C LYS A 127 -1.82 -2.74 13.85
N VAL A 128 -1.83 -3.38 12.68
CA VAL A 128 -1.08 -4.61 12.40
C VAL A 128 0.12 -4.29 11.53
N THR A 129 1.22 -5.02 11.71
CA THR A 129 2.50 -4.73 11.04
C THR A 129 2.78 -5.61 9.82
N HIS A 130 1.93 -6.60 9.55
CA HIS A 130 2.15 -7.63 8.53
C HIS A 130 1.14 -7.57 7.38
N ILE A 131 0.15 -6.68 7.45
CA ILE A 131 -0.87 -6.46 6.41
C ILE A 131 -1.01 -4.96 6.23
N PHE A 132 -0.91 -4.52 4.97
CA PHE A 132 -1.22 -3.16 4.58
C PHE A 132 -2.63 -3.12 3.98
N PHE A 133 -3.54 -2.39 4.63
CA PHE A 133 -4.90 -2.21 4.12
C PHE A 133 -4.97 -1.11 3.05
N LEU A 134 -5.61 -1.44 1.94
CA LEU A 134 -5.96 -0.51 0.89
C LEU A 134 -7.49 -0.30 0.87
N PRO A 135 -7.98 0.94 1.06
CA PRO A 135 -9.41 1.21 1.01
C PRO A 135 -9.94 1.07 -0.42
N GLN A 136 -11.24 0.82 -0.56
CA GLN A 136 -11.85 0.79 -1.88
C GLN A 136 -11.76 2.19 -2.54
N LYS A 137 -11.46 2.22 -3.84
CA LYS A 137 -11.51 3.43 -4.65
C LYS A 137 -12.95 3.89 -4.88
#